data_AF-A0A349K7L6-F1
#
_entry.id   AF-A0A349K7L6-F1
#
_cell.length_a   1.000
_cell.length_b   1.000
_cell.length_c   1.000
_cell.angle_alpha   90.00
_cell.angle_beta   90.00
_cell.angle_gamma   90.00
#
_symmetry.space_group_name_H-M   'P 1'
#
loop_
_entity.id
_entity.type
_entity.pdbx_description
1 polymer ?
#
loop_
_entity_poly.entity_id
_entity_poly.type
_entity_poly.pdbx_seq_one_letter_code
_entity_poly.pdbx_strand_id
1 'polypeptide(L)'
;MHIIQLFTASLLTGFSGAIMPGPVLIYTISRSLSHGFISGALAAIGHSLLELFLVIGLTFGLDQLLNNQIAEFVIGTAGGLFLLWMGWGMSKNPVGTAIPIVDKSDADSSRGPISAGIILSATNPYFFVWWATVGLSFIEESREAGTAGVAAFYTGHISADIIWYAMIALTVSSGKKFLSDTTYKVIVRCCGIFLICLGLYFAYAGKDFIQRILT
;
A
#
# COMPACT_ATOMS: atom_id res chain seq x y z
N MET A 1 23.13 -5.47 -11.77
CA MET A 1 22.71 -4.42 -12.74
C MET A 1 23.52 -3.12 -12.57
N HIS A 2 23.66 -2.28 -13.61
CA HIS A 2 24.14 -0.90 -13.39
C HIS A 2 23.12 -0.14 -12.51
N ILE A 3 23.59 0.69 -11.58
CA ILE A 3 22.76 1.45 -10.62
C ILE A 3 21.57 2.15 -11.27
N ILE A 4 21.76 2.73 -12.46
CA ILE A 4 20.70 3.40 -13.22
C ILE A 4 19.60 2.41 -13.64
N GLN A 5 19.98 1.22 -14.08
CA GLN A 5 19.01 0.19 -14.45
C GLN A 5 18.19 -0.25 -13.24
N LEU A 6 18.82 -0.42 -12.07
CA LEU A 6 18.11 -0.77 -10.82
C LEU A 6 17.10 0.30 -10.45
N PHE A 7 17.51 1.57 -10.48
CA PHE A 7 16.63 2.69 -10.24
C PHE A 7 15.44 2.70 -11.21
N THR A 8 15.69 2.58 -12.52
CA THR A 8 14.63 2.62 -13.53
C THR A 8 13.69 1.41 -13.44
N ALA A 9 14.22 0.20 -13.25
CA ALA A 9 13.41 -1.00 -13.09
C ALA A 9 12.54 -0.92 -11.82
N SER A 10 13.13 -0.45 -10.72
CA SER A 10 12.42 -0.21 -9.46
C SER A 10 11.33 0.85 -9.60
N LEU A 11 11.62 1.99 -10.25
CA LEU A 11 10.64 3.04 -10.54
C LEU A 11 9.45 2.52 -11.35
N LEU A 12 9.72 1.82 -12.45
CA LEU A 12 8.66 1.30 -13.31
C LEU A 12 7.82 0.24 -12.61
N THR A 13 8.47 -0.63 -11.83
CA THR A 13 7.77 -1.69 -11.09
C THR A 13 7.02 -1.13 -9.88
N GLY A 14 7.54 -0.10 -9.21
CA GLY A 14 6.92 0.55 -8.05
C GLY A 14 5.52 1.09 -8.36
N PHE A 15 5.27 1.53 -9.60
CA PHE A 15 3.90 1.90 -10.03
C PHE A 15 2.89 0.77 -9.86
N SER A 16 3.30 -0.50 -10.01
CA SER A 16 2.39 -1.65 -9.76
C SER A 16 1.94 -1.74 -8.30
N GLY A 17 2.80 -1.33 -7.36
CA GLY A 17 2.47 -1.21 -5.95
C GLY A 17 1.55 -0.01 -5.71
N ALA A 18 1.93 1.16 -6.22
CA ALA A 18 1.24 2.43 -6.01
C ALA A 18 -0.19 2.47 -6.58
N ILE A 19 -0.38 1.92 -7.79
CA ILE A 19 -1.67 1.94 -8.52
C ILE A 19 -2.71 1.06 -7.85
N MET A 20 -2.27 0.05 -7.09
CA MET A 20 -3.18 -0.92 -6.49
C MET A 20 -4.22 -0.23 -5.59
N PRO A 21 -5.52 -0.51 -5.77
CA PRO A 21 -6.53 0.13 -4.94
C PRO A 21 -6.38 -0.32 -3.49
N GLY A 22 -6.04 0.64 -2.62
CA GLY A 22 -5.74 0.38 -1.21
C GLY A 22 -6.05 1.56 -0.28
N PRO A 23 -5.82 1.38 1.03
CA PRO A 23 -6.21 2.34 2.07
C PRO A 23 -5.61 3.74 1.87
N VAL A 24 -4.32 3.79 1.51
CA VAL A 24 -3.58 5.04 1.29
C VAL A 24 -4.13 5.79 0.09
N LEU A 25 -4.47 5.09 -1.00
CA LEU A 25 -5.06 5.72 -2.19
C LEU A 25 -6.41 6.38 -1.88
N ILE A 26 -7.29 5.67 -1.19
CA ILE A 26 -8.62 6.18 -0.82
C ILE A 26 -8.49 7.37 0.13
N TYR A 27 -7.57 7.29 1.10
CA TYR A 27 -7.28 8.40 2.00
C TYR A 27 -6.76 9.61 1.24
N THR A 28 -5.82 9.43 0.31
CA THR A 28 -5.30 10.49 -0.55
C THR A 28 -6.41 11.16 -1.34
N ILE A 29 -7.30 10.39 -1.99
CA ILE A 29 -8.46 10.93 -2.72
C ILE A 29 -9.36 11.72 -1.77
N SER A 30 -9.78 11.12 -0.65
CA SER A 30 -10.70 11.73 0.31
C SER A 30 -10.13 13.02 0.90
N ARG A 31 -8.87 12.98 1.34
CA ARG A 31 -8.20 14.13 1.96
C ARG A 31 -7.94 15.24 0.95
N SER A 32 -7.61 14.91 -0.31
CA SER A 32 -7.50 15.90 -1.37
C SER A 32 -8.83 16.55 -1.74
N LEU A 33 -9.94 15.80 -1.72
CA LEU A 33 -11.29 16.35 -1.91
C LEU A 33 -11.74 17.25 -0.77
N SER A 34 -11.33 17.01 0.47
CA SER A 34 -11.74 17.83 1.61
C SER A 34 -10.79 19.00 1.88
N HIS A 35 -9.47 18.77 1.84
CA HIS A 35 -8.44 19.68 2.36
C HIS A 35 -7.41 20.14 1.30
N GLY A 36 -7.56 19.70 0.05
CA GLY A 36 -6.72 20.13 -1.07
C GLY A 36 -5.48 19.27 -1.28
N PHE A 37 -4.70 19.62 -2.30
CA PHE A 37 -3.56 18.85 -2.81
C PHE A 37 -2.58 18.43 -1.71
N ILE A 38 -2.04 19.39 -0.96
CA ILE A 38 -0.95 19.17 0.01
C ILE A 38 -1.36 18.14 1.06
N SER A 39 -2.57 18.25 1.60
CA SER A 39 -3.04 17.34 2.65
C SER A 39 -3.17 15.89 2.19
N GLY A 40 -3.50 15.64 0.93
CA GLY A 40 -3.49 14.29 0.37
C GLY A 40 -2.09 13.80 0.06
N ALA A 41 -1.25 14.63 -0.57
CA ALA A 41 0.12 14.27 -0.92
C ALA A 41 0.99 13.94 0.30
N LEU A 42 0.75 14.57 1.45
CA LEU A 42 1.48 14.29 2.71
C LEU A 42 1.30 12.85 3.23
N ALA A 43 0.24 12.14 2.82
CA ALA A 43 0.09 10.73 3.16
C ALA A 43 1.18 9.86 2.52
N ALA A 44 1.65 10.24 1.32
CA ALA A 44 2.73 9.55 0.64
C ALA A 44 4.03 9.61 1.46
N ILE A 45 4.31 10.74 2.11
CA ILE A 45 5.50 10.87 2.99
C ILE A 45 5.43 9.89 4.16
N GLY A 46 4.25 9.72 4.76
CA GLY A 46 4.03 8.72 5.80
C GLY A 46 4.26 7.29 5.30
N HIS A 47 3.71 6.97 4.13
CA HIS A 47 3.96 5.69 3.44
C HIS A 47 5.46 5.45 3.22
N SER A 48 6.16 6.45 2.67
CA SER A 48 7.59 6.39 2.42
C SER A 48 8.41 6.14 3.68
N LEU A 49 8.06 6.78 4.79
CA LEU A 49 8.76 6.58 6.05
C LEU A 49 8.62 5.13 6.55
N LEU A 50 7.42 4.56 6.47
CA LEU A 50 7.22 3.16 6.84
C LEU A 50 8.04 2.23 5.94
N GLU A 51 8.03 2.46 4.63
CA GLU A 51 8.84 1.68 3.69
C GLU A 51 10.32 1.77 3.95
N LEU A 52 10.83 2.95 4.29
CA LEU A 52 12.25 3.11 4.64
C LEU A 52 12.63 2.21 5.81
N PHE A 53 11.82 2.20 6.88
CA PHE A 53 12.06 1.31 8.03
C PHE A 53 11.98 -0.16 7.63
N LEU A 54 11.04 -0.51 6.75
CA LEU A 54 10.91 -1.88 6.24
C LEU A 54 12.13 -2.29 5.41
N VAL A 55 12.58 -1.48 4.44
CA VAL A 55 13.76 -1.75 3.62
C VAL A 55 15.02 -1.89 4.47
N ILE A 56 15.19 -1.01 5.47
CA ILE A 56 16.29 -1.14 6.44
C ILE A 56 16.19 -2.49 7.14
N GLY A 57 15.03 -2.82 7.72
CA GLY A 57 14.82 -4.11 8.38
C GLY A 57 15.13 -5.29 7.47
N LEU A 58 14.58 -5.31 6.26
CA LEU A 58 14.80 -6.37 5.26
C LEU A 58 16.25 -6.45 4.79
N THR A 59 17.00 -5.34 4.80
CA THR A 59 18.44 -5.34 4.49
C THR A 59 19.27 -5.95 5.61
N PHE A 60 18.84 -5.82 6.87
CA PHE A 60 19.56 -6.28 8.07
C PHE A 60 19.08 -7.62 8.65
N GLY A 61 18.28 -8.41 7.92
CA GLY A 61 17.93 -9.77 8.34
C GLY A 61 16.44 -10.00 8.66
N LEU A 62 15.57 -9.00 8.50
CA LEU A 62 14.13 -9.18 8.67
C LEU A 62 13.52 -10.09 7.58
N ASP A 63 14.23 -10.32 6.48
CA ASP A 63 13.89 -11.32 5.46
C ASP A 63 13.78 -12.73 6.03
N GLN A 64 14.58 -13.09 7.05
CA GLN A 64 14.50 -14.38 7.74
C GLN A 64 13.19 -14.54 8.52
N LEU A 65 12.63 -13.42 8.99
CA LEU A 65 11.32 -13.42 9.66
C LEU A 65 10.19 -13.57 8.65
N LEU A 66 10.29 -12.94 7.48
CA LEU A 66 9.28 -13.06 6.42
C LEU A 66 9.30 -14.42 5.71
N ASN A 67 10.47 -15.03 5.56
CA ASN A 67 10.62 -16.39 5.01
C ASN A 67 10.29 -17.50 6.03
N ASN A 68 9.87 -17.15 7.24
CA ASN A 68 9.37 -18.13 8.20
C ASN A 68 7.96 -18.58 7.79
N GLN A 69 7.79 -19.89 7.65
CA GLN A 69 6.50 -20.50 7.33
C GLN A 69 5.34 -19.99 8.21
N ILE A 70 5.57 -19.82 9.51
CA ILE A 70 4.55 -19.31 10.43
C ILE A 70 4.24 -17.84 10.14
N ALA A 71 5.25 -17.03 9.80
CA ALA A 71 5.04 -15.62 9.46
C ALA A 71 4.28 -15.46 8.14
N GLU A 72 4.61 -16.25 7.11
CA GLU A 72 3.88 -16.29 5.85
C GLU A 72 2.39 -16.65 6.08
N PHE A 73 2.13 -17.67 6.90
CA PHE A 73 0.76 -18.04 7.28
C PHE A 73 0.02 -16.94 8.03
N VAL A 74 0.65 -16.34 9.05
CA VAL A 74 0.04 -15.29 9.87
C VAL A 74 -0.23 -14.05 9.03
N ILE A 75 0.74 -13.58 8.25
CA ILE A 75 0.60 -12.39 7.39
C ILE A 75 -0.45 -12.64 6.31
N GLY A 76 -0.40 -13.80 5.63
CA GLY A 76 -1.36 -14.16 4.59
C GLY A 76 -2.79 -14.27 5.14
N THR A 77 -2.98 -14.97 6.26
CA THR A 77 -4.32 -15.23 6.82
C THR A 77 -4.88 -14.01 7.54
N ALA A 78 -4.12 -13.37 8.43
CA ALA A 78 -4.57 -12.17 9.14
C ALA A 78 -4.75 -10.99 8.17
N GLY A 79 -3.84 -10.87 7.21
CA GLY A 79 -3.95 -9.89 6.13
C GLY A 79 -5.16 -10.17 5.24
N GLY A 80 -5.37 -11.40 4.79
CA GLY A 80 -6.54 -11.78 3.99
C GLY A 80 -7.86 -11.45 4.69
N LEU A 81 -8.00 -11.79 5.98
CA LEU A 81 -9.18 -11.45 6.79
C LEU A 81 -9.39 -9.92 6.90
N PHE A 82 -8.30 -9.17 7.05
CA PHE A 82 -8.37 -7.71 7.11
C PHE A 82 -8.80 -7.09 5.78
N LEU A 83 -8.33 -7.61 4.64
CA LEU A 83 -8.81 -7.19 3.31
C LEU A 83 -10.29 -7.46 3.12
N LEU A 84 -10.78 -8.63 3.55
CA LEU A 84 -12.20 -8.96 3.47
C LEU A 84 -13.04 -7.97 4.27
N TRP A 85 -12.64 -7.70 5.51
CA TRP A 85 -13.33 -6.74 6.37
C TRP A 85 -13.33 -5.31 5.79
N MET A 86 -12.19 -4.84 5.31
CA MET A 86 -12.05 -3.50 4.74
C MET A 86 -12.78 -3.38 3.41
N GLY A 87 -12.56 -4.33 2.49
CA GLY A 87 -13.21 -4.34 1.20
C GLY A 87 -14.73 -4.39 1.32
N TRP A 88 -15.25 -5.16 2.28
CA TRP A 88 -16.67 -5.16 2.64
C TRP A 88 -17.17 -3.78 3.10
N GLY A 89 -16.44 -3.11 3.99
CA GLY A 89 -16.74 -1.75 4.44
C GLY A 89 -16.82 -0.75 3.28
N MET A 90 -15.83 -0.79 2.40
CA MET A 90 -15.75 0.06 1.20
C MET A 90 -16.89 -0.20 0.22
N SER A 91 -17.23 -1.47 -0.04
CA SER A 91 -18.29 -1.83 -0.98
C SER A 91 -19.68 -1.48 -0.47
N LYS A 92 -19.92 -1.65 0.84
CA LYS A 92 -21.20 -1.40 1.50
C LYS A 92 -21.46 0.08 1.73
N ASN A 93 -20.46 0.83 2.21
CA ASN A 93 -20.58 2.24 2.59
C ASN A 93 -19.55 3.14 1.87
N PRO A 94 -19.67 3.36 0.55
CA PRO A 94 -18.69 4.15 -0.20
C PRO A 94 -18.68 5.66 0.12
N VAL A 95 -19.67 6.17 0.87
CA VAL A 95 -19.87 7.62 1.16
C VAL A 95 -19.71 7.96 2.64
N GLY A 96 -19.53 6.96 3.50
CA GLY A 96 -19.34 7.14 4.93
C GLY A 96 -18.40 6.07 5.41
N THR A 97 -17.24 6.48 5.94
CA THR A 97 -16.26 5.54 6.50
C THR A 97 -15.93 4.41 5.52
N ALA A 98 -15.57 4.78 4.27
CA ALA A 98 -15.09 3.81 3.28
C ALA A 98 -13.95 2.95 3.86
N ILE A 99 -13.14 3.52 4.76
CA ILE A 99 -12.22 2.78 5.62
C ILE A 99 -12.72 2.98 7.06
N PRO A 100 -13.02 1.92 7.83
CA PRO A 100 -13.47 2.09 9.22
C PRO A 100 -12.43 2.76 10.14
N ILE A 101 -11.18 2.81 9.69
CA ILE A 101 -10.02 3.44 10.33
C ILE A 101 -9.92 4.95 9.99
N VAL A 102 -10.64 5.41 8.97
CA VAL A 102 -10.70 6.82 8.55
C VAL A 102 -12.12 7.28 8.80
N ASP A 103 -12.38 7.68 10.03
CA ASP A 103 -13.70 8.17 10.41
C ASP A 103 -14.02 9.46 9.64
N LYS A 104 -15.31 9.79 9.46
CA LYS A 104 -15.70 11.07 8.85
C LYS A 104 -15.17 12.27 9.66
N SER A 105 -14.92 12.06 10.95
CA SER A 105 -14.23 13.00 11.84
C SER A 105 -12.70 12.96 11.72
N ASP A 106 -12.07 11.99 11.04
CA ASP A 106 -10.63 11.99 10.75
C ASP A 106 -10.25 12.89 9.58
N ALA A 107 -11.24 13.32 8.78
CA ALA A 107 -11.10 14.54 8.00
C ALA A 107 -10.78 15.75 8.92
N ASP A 108 -11.13 15.69 10.21
CA ASP A 108 -10.91 16.73 11.21
C ASP A 108 -10.05 16.27 12.42
N SER A 109 -9.53 15.03 12.42
CA SER A 109 -8.92 14.47 13.64
C SER A 109 -7.50 14.96 13.84
N SER A 110 -7.07 14.90 15.10
CA SER A 110 -5.76 15.33 15.58
C SER A 110 -4.58 14.54 15.01
N ARG A 111 -4.78 13.59 14.09
CA ARG A 111 -3.72 12.78 13.47
C ARG A 111 -3.40 13.33 12.08
N GLY A 112 -2.20 13.88 11.93
CA GLY A 112 -1.76 14.49 10.67
C GLY A 112 -1.64 13.48 9.52
N PRO A 113 -1.72 13.93 8.25
CA PRO A 113 -1.75 13.07 7.06
C PRO A 113 -0.55 12.11 6.94
N ILE A 114 0.61 12.48 7.48
CA ILE A 114 1.79 11.61 7.55
C ILE A 114 1.52 10.37 8.43
N SER A 115 0.93 10.57 9.62
CA SER A 115 0.61 9.46 10.52
C SER A 115 -0.45 8.52 9.93
N ALA A 116 -1.42 9.08 9.20
CA ALA A 116 -2.40 8.29 8.46
C ALA A 116 -1.71 7.44 7.39
N GLY A 117 -0.78 8.02 6.62
CA GLY A 117 0.04 7.29 5.65
C GLY A 117 0.74 6.07 6.27
N ILE A 118 1.38 6.23 7.43
CA ILE A 118 2.04 5.12 8.14
C ILE A 118 1.03 4.04 8.53
N ILE A 119 -0.04 4.41 9.25
CA ILE A 119 -1.01 3.45 9.81
C ILE A 119 -1.74 2.70 8.70
N LEU A 120 -2.18 3.41 7.66
CA LEU A 120 -2.91 2.84 6.53
C LEU A 120 -2.03 1.89 5.71
N SER A 121 -0.73 2.16 5.65
CA SER A 121 0.24 1.26 4.99
C SER A 121 0.52 0.03 5.85
N ALA A 122 0.77 0.23 7.15
CA ALA A 122 1.04 -0.85 8.10
C ALA A 122 -0.16 -1.77 8.33
N THR A 123 -1.37 -1.30 8.04
CA THR A 123 -2.58 -2.12 8.08
C THR A 123 -2.92 -2.70 6.72
N ASN A 124 -2.27 -2.27 5.63
CA ASN A 124 -2.52 -2.81 4.30
C ASN A 124 -1.78 -4.15 4.11
N PRO A 125 -2.45 -5.29 3.96
CA PRO A 125 -1.77 -6.57 3.75
C PRO A 125 -1.27 -6.75 2.32
N TYR A 126 -1.84 -6.04 1.33
CA TYR A 126 -1.25 -5.99 0.00
C TYR A 126 0.16 -5.40 0.03
N PHE A 127 0.38 -4.39 0.89
CA PHE A 127 1.69 -3.78 1.09
C PHE A 127 2.73 -4.84 1.51
N PHE A 128 2.41 -5.66 2.51
CA PHE A 128 3.32 -6.72 2.94
C PHE A 128 3.51 -7.81 1.89
N VAL A 129 2.48 -8.17 1.12
CA VAL A 129 2.63 -9.17 0.05
C VAL A 129 3.49 -8.66 -1.10
N TRP A 130 3.35 -7.40 -1.51
CA TRP A 130 4.22 -6.81 -2.52
C TRP A 130 5.67 -6.78 -2.04
N TRP A 131 5.90 -6.36 -0.78
CA TRP A 131 7.25 -6.34 -0.20
C TRP A 131 7.84 -7.74 0.00
N ALA A 132 7.04 -8.73 0.38
CA ALA A 132 7.48 -10.13 0.53
C ALA A 132 7.72 -10.84 -0.81
N THR A 133 7.26 -10.28 -1.93
CA THR A 133 7.45 -10.88 -3.27
C THR A 133 8.42 -10.04 -4.08
N VAL A 134 7.92 -9.00 -4.74
CA VAL A 134 8.67 -8.11 -5.63
C VAL A 134 9.74 -7.34 -4.86
N GLY A 135 9.39 -6.79 -3.70
CA GLY A 135 10.31 -5.99 -2.88
C GLY A 135 11.54 -6.78 -2.42
N LEU A 136 11.33 -8.00 -1.91
CA LEU A 136 12.42 -8.89 -1.50
C LEU A 136 13.35 -9.25 -2.67
N SER A 137 12.80 -9.61 -3.83
CA SER A 137 13.63 -9.90 -5.03
C SER A 137 14.50 -8.72 -5.43
N PHE A 138 13.95 -7.50 -5.43
CA PHE A 138 14.74 -6.30 -5.71
C PHE A 138 15.77 -5.98 -4.63
N ILE A 139 15.46 -6.21 -3.35
CA ILE A 139 16.44 -6.05 -2.27
C ILE A 139 17.61 -7.01 -2.49
N GLU A 140 17.34 -8.29 -2.74
CA GLU A 140 18.38 -9.30 -3.00
C GLU A 140 19.26 -8.92 -4.20
N GLU A 141 18.67 -8.53 -5.32
CA GLU A 141 19.42 -8.09 -6.50
C GLU A 141 20.22 -6.81 -6.22
N SER A 142 19.64 -5.86 -5.49
CA SER A 142 20.30 -4.59 -5.19
C SER A 142 21.51 -4.73 -4.26
N ARG A 143 21.56 -5.79 -3.43
CA ARG A 143 22.69 -6.07 -2.53
C ARG A 143 23.97 -6.39 -3.29
N GLU A 144 23.88 -6.90 -4.53
CA GLU A 144 25.07 -7.14 -5.37
C GLU A 144 25.85 -5.85 -5.66
N ALA A 145 25.14 -4.71 -5.72
CA ALA A 145 25.71 -3.37 -5.90
C ALA A 145 25.95 -2.63 -4.56
N GLY A 146 25.87 -3.34 -3.42
CA GLY A 146 26.10 -2.81 -2.09
C GLY A 146 25.06 -1.76 -1.68
N THR A 147 25.45 -0.87 -0.76
CA THR A 147 24.56 0.18 -0.21
C THR A 147 24.04 1.14 -1.29
N ALA A 148 24.85 1.42 -2.32
CA ALA A 148 24.45 2.24 -3.46
C ALA A 148 23.33 1.58 -4.28
N GLY A 149 23.38 0.25 -4.43
CA GLY A 149 22.33 -0.53 -5.08
C GLY A 149 21.00 -0.45 -4.33
N VAL A 150 21.02 -0.73 -3.02
CA VAL A 150 19.82 -0.65 -2.16
C VAL A 150 19.22 0.76 -2.16
N ALA A 151 20.08 1.79 -2.09
CA ALA A 151 19.63 3.18 -2.16
C ALA A 151 18.99 3.52 -3.52
N ALA A 152 19.55 3.03 -4.62
CA ALA A 152 18.99 3.23 -5.96
C ALA A 152 17.66 2.50 -6.14
N PHE A 153 17.53 1.28 -5.62
CA PHE A 153 16.27 0.55 -5.56
C PHE A 153 15.22 1.35 -4.78
N TYR A 154 15.51 1.71 -3.52
CA TYR A 154 14.54 2.39 -2.66
C TYR A 154 14.12 3.76 -3.23
N THR A 155 15.09 4.56 -3.70
CA THR A 155 14.78 5.87 -4.30
C THR A 155 13.99 5.76 -5.61
N GLY A 156 14.22 4.71 -6.41
CA GLY A 156 13.40 4.42 -7.60
C GLY A 156 11.97 4.08 -7.22
N HIS A 157 11.79 3.12 -6.32
CA HIS A 157 10.48 2.67 -5.83
C HIS A 157 9.69 3.83 -5.24
N ILE A 158 10.28 4.56 -4.30
CA ILE A 158 9.56 5.64 -3.60
C ILE A 158 9.24 6.83 -4.49
N SER A 159 10.02 7.05 -5.54
CA SER A 159 9.68 8.05 -6.55
C SER A 159 8.38 7.68 -7.27
N ALA A 160 8.13 6.39 -7.52
CA ALA A 160 6.88 5.93 -8.14
C ALA A 160 5.67 6.24 -7.24
N ASP A 161 5.77 5.94 -5.94
CA ASP A 161 4.71 6.22 -4.97
C ASP A 161 4.44 7.73 -4.84
N ILE A 162 5.50 8.52 -4.66
CA ILE A 162 5.36 9.98 -4.53
C ILE A 162 4.75 10.58 -5.80
N ILE A 163 5.22 10.18 -6.99
CA ILE A 163 4.67 10.64 -8.26
C ILE A 163 3.20 10.25 -8.36
N TRP A 164 2.86 8.99 -8.10
CA TRP A 164 1.48 8.50 -8.19
C TRP A 164 0.53 9.22 -7.24
N TYR A 165 0.85 9.24 -5.94
CA TYR A 165 -0.02 9.87 -4.95
C TYR A 165 -0.11 11.38 -5.13
N ALA A 166 0.98 12.06 -5.54
CA ALA A 166 0.93 13.48 -5.88
C ALA A 166 0.05 13.74 -7.12
N MET A 167 0.17 12.92 -8.17
CA MET A 167 -0.70 13.03 -9.35
C MET A 167 -2.17 12.83 -8.98
N ILE A 168 -2.49 11.80 -8.20
CA ILE A 168 -3.87 11.57 -7.73
C ILE A 168 -4.36 12.75 -6.90
N ALA A 169 -3.57 13.20 -5.92
CA ALA A 169 -3.91 14.34 -5.08
C ALA A 169 -4.16 15.60 -5.91
N LEU A 170 -3.34 15.86 -6.93
CA LEU A 170 -3.45 17.03 -7.81
C LEU A 170 -4.69 16.93 -8.69
N THR A 171 -4.88 15.81 -9.37
CA THR A 171 -6.03 15.57 -10.25
C THR A 171 -7.34 15.66 -9.49
N VAL A 172 -7.41 15.09 -8.30
CA VAL A 172 -8.62 15.07 -7.47
C VAL A 172 -8.90 16.45 -6.86
N SER A 173 -7.88 17.15 -6.35
CA SER A 173 -8.08 18.48 -5.76
C SER A 173 -8.40 19.55 -6.81
N SER A 174 -7.81 19.48 -7.99
CA SER A 174 -8.06 20.40 -9.11
C SER A 174 -9.37 20.05 -9.84
N GLY A 175 -9.72 18.77 -9.87
CA GLY A 175 -10.91 18.20 -10.50
C GLY A 175 -12.15 18.13 -9.62
N LYS A 176 -12.18 18.81 -8.44
CA LYS A 176 -13.33 18.79 -7.51
C LYS A 176 -14.68 19.07 -8.17
N LYS A 177 -14.72 19.80 -9.29
CA LYS A 177 -15.95 20.09 -10.05
C LYS A 177 -16.40 18.97 -11.01
N PHE A 178 -15.50 18.03 -11.34
CA PHE A 178 -15.75 16.94 -12.30
C PHE A 178 -15.94 15.58 -11.64
N LEU A 179 -15.44 15.38 -10.41
CA LEU A 179 -15.65 14.15 -9.66
C LEU A 179 -17.01 14.19 -8.96
N SER A 180 -18.05 13.68 -9.62
CA SER A 180 -19.36 13.54 -8.98
C SER A 180 -19.30 12.54 -7.81
N ASP A 181 -20.17 12.73 -6.81
CA ASP A 181 -20.38 11.77 -5.72
C ASP A 181 -20.60 10.34 -6.23
N THR A 182 -21.26 10.19 -7.39
CA THR A 182 -21.49 8.89 -8.02
C THR A 182 -20.19 8.27 -8.53
N THR A 183 -19.34 9.05 -9.21
CA THR A 183 -18.03 8.59 -9.69
C THR A 183 -17.13 8.15 -8.54
N TYR A 184 -17.06 8.96 -7.48
CA TYR A 184 -16.32 8.63 -6.27
C TYR A 184 -16.81 7.32 -5.64
N LYS A 185 -18.14 7.14 -5.52
CA LYS A 185 -18.74 5.91 -4.99
C LYS A 185 -18.39 4.67 -5.81
N VAL A 186 -18.40 4.80 -7.14
CA VAL A 186 -18.04 3.70 -8.04
C VAL A 186 -16.58 3.32 -7.86
N ILE A 187 -15.66 4.29 -7.82
CA ILE A 187 -14.22 4.04 -7.60
C ILE A 187 -14.02 3.29 -6.28
N VAL A 188 -14.57 3.81 -5.18
CA VAL A 188 -14.43 3.19 -3.84
C VAL A 188 -15.03 1.78 -3.81
N ARG A 189 -16.19 1.57 -4.44
CA ARG A 189 -16.82 0.24 -4.50
C ARG A 189 -15.98 -0.75 -5.30
N CYS A 190 -15.43 -0.35 -6.46
CA CYS A 190 -14.53 -1.18 -7.26
C CYS A 190 -13.27 -1.54 -6.48
N CYS A 191 -12.67 -0.59 -5.76
CA CYS A 191 -11.54 -0.83 -4.88
C CYS A 191 -11.92 -1.84 -3.77
N GLY A 192 -13.10 -1.71 -3.17
CA GLY A 192 -13.57 -2.62 -2.12
C GLY A 192 -13.78 -4.05 -2.63
N ILE A 193 -14.39 -4.20 -3.81
CA ILE A 193 -14.57 -5.50 -4.47
C ILE A 193 -13.22 -6.13 -4.78
N PHE A 194 -12.27 -5.34 -5.29
CA PHE A 194 -10.91 -5.82 -5.55
C PHE A 194 -10.24 -6.34 -4.28
N LEU A 195 -10.32 -5.60 -3.16
CA LEU A 195 -9.76 -6.04 -1.88
C LEU A 195 -10.46 -7.30 -1.36
N ILE A 196 -11.78 -7.44 -1.53
CA ILE A 196 -12.50 -8.69 -1.19
C ILE A 196 -11.94 -9.86 -1.99
N CYS A 197 -11.80 -9.72 -3.31
CA CYS A 197 -11.25 -10.76 -4.17
C CYS A 197 -9.83 -11.15 -3.76
N LEU A 198 -8.98 -10.16 -3.45
CA LEU A 198 -7.62 -10.38 -2.97
C LEU A 198 -7.59 -11.09 -1.61
N GLY A 199 -8.48 -10.69 -0.68
CA GLY A 199 -8.63 -11.33 0.62
C GLY A 199 -9.09 -12.79 0.51
N LEU A 200 -10.02 -13.08 -0.39
CA LEU A 200 -10.46 -14.46 -0.70
C LEU A 200 -9.32 -15.28 -1.30
N TYR A 201 -8.51 -14.68 -2.18
CA TYR A 201 -7.33 -15.33 -2.75
C TYR A 201 -6.31 -15.70 -1.67
N PHE A 202 -5.99 -14.79 -0.73
CA PHE A 202 -5.10 -15.12 0.40
C PHE A 202 -5.70 -16.19 1.32
N ALA A 203 -7.00 -16.14 1.58
CA ALA A 203 -7.67 -17.19 2.36
C ALA A 203 -7.63 -18.56 1.66
N TYR A 204 -7.69 -18.59 0.33
CA TYR A 204 -7.53 -19.81 -0.46
C TYR A 204 -6.08 -20.30 -0.45
N ALA A 205 -5.12 -19.44 -0.75
CA ALA A 205 -3.69 -19.77 -0.75
C ALA A 205 -3.20 -20.27 0.63
N GLY A 206 -3.76 -19.72 1.72
CA GLY A 206 -3.50 -20.21 3.07
C GLY A 206 -3.95 -21.65 3.33
N LYS A 207 -4.88 -22.22 2.56
CA LYS A 207 -5.29 -23.64 2.71
C LYS A 207 -4.20 -24.60 2.27
N ASP A 208 -3.54 -24.30 1.16
CA ASP A 208 -2.40 -25.08 0.65
C ASP A 208 -1.23 -25.05 1.64
N PHE A 209 -1.13 -23.94 2.38
CA PHE A 209 -0.16 -23.79 3.47
C PHE A 209 -0.47 -24.66 4.69
N ILE A 210 -1.74 -24.69 5.13
CA ILE A 210 -2.20 -25.56 6.22
C ILE A 210 -1.92 -27.04 5.88
N GLN A 211 -2.12 -27.42 4.61
CA GLN A 211 -1.81 -28.78 4.16
C GLN A 211 -0.31 -29.11 4.29
N ARG A 212 0.57 -28.19 3.88
CA ARG A 212 2.04 -28.36 3.98
C ARG A 212 2.57 -28.44 5.41
N ILE A 213 1.90 -27.85 6.40
CA ILE A 213 2.27 -28.00 7.83
C ILE A 213 1.81 -29.36 8.39
N LEU A 214 0.70 -29.90 7.88
CA LEU A 214 0.07 -31.12 8.38
C LEU A 214 0.60 -32.41 7.71
N THR A 215 1.47 -32.31 6.69
CA THR A 215 2.14 -33.45 6.01
C THR A 215 3.65 -33.38 6.19
#